data_AF-A0A951F0Y2-F1
#
_entry.id   AF-A0A951F0Y2-F1
#
_cell.length_a   1.000
_cell.length_b   1.000
_cell.length_c   1.000
_cell.angle_alpha   90.00
_cell.angle_beta   90.00
_cell.angle_gamma   90.00
#
_symmetry.space_group_name_H-M   'P 1'
#
loop_
_entity.id
_entity.type
_entity.pdbx_description
1 polymer ?
#
loop_
_entity_poly.entity_id
_entity_poly.type
_entity_poly.pdbx_seq_one_letter_code
_entity_poly.pdbx_strand_id
1 'polypeptide(L)'
;MILLAALPLASWGSEFNWLVREFARQTGVEPVHIPLFGLVQFVVAVARPAGTSELKLAVFEHVHLEPARFTEMSDNAAGNLWKPMIRVKSSHHESTNIYAQTEGERLRLLIATLDQQDATFVQVRLKPEELMRFLDEHGVTKKQK
;
A
#
# COMPACT_ATOMS: atom_id res chain seq x y z
N MET A 1 -8.96 -37.38 -17.63
CA MET A 1 -9.15 -35.93 -17.41
C MET A 1 -8.12 -35.47 -16.40
N ILE A 2 -7.03 -34.85 -16.85
CA ILE A 2 -6.04 -34.25 -15.95
C ILE A 2 -6.63 -32.92 -15.51
N LEU A 3 -7.02 -32.83 -14.24
CA LEU A 3 -7.44 -31.60 -13.62
C LEU A 3 -6.18 -30.74 -13.44
N LEU A 4 -5.95 -29.80 -14.36
CA LEU A 4 -4.97 -28.74 -14.17
C LEU A 4 -5.49 -27.86 -13.04
N ALA A 5 -5.01 -28.07 -11.82
CA ALA A 5 -5.13 -27.06 -10.78
C ALA A 5 -4.34 -25.84 -11.25
N ALA A 6 -5.03 -24.84 -11.79
CA ALA A 6 -4.46 -23.52 -11.99
C ALA A 6 -4.05 -23.01 -10.60
N LEU A 7 -2.76 -23.14 -10.27
CA LEU A 7 -2.19 -22.44 -9.13
C LEU A 7 -2.52 -20.96 -9.35
N PRO A 8 -3.21 -20.28 -8.42
CA PRO A 8 -3.17 -18.84 -8.44
C PRO A 8 -1.71 -18.50 -8.14
N LEU A 9 -0.93 -18.28 -9.18
CA LEU A 9 0.19 -17.36 -9.14
C LEU A 9 -0.45 -15.99 -8.94
N ALA A 10 -1.09 -15.80 -7.77
CA ALA A 10 -1.49 -14.52 -7.25
C ALA A 10 -0.21 -13.71 -7.31
N SER A 11 -0.27 -12.74 -8.19
CA SER A 11 0.82 -12.02 -8.77
C SER A 11 1.38 -11.11 -7.70
N TRP A 12 2.15 -11.68 -6.78
CA TRP A 12 2.67 -11.01 -5.59
C TRP A 12 3.38 -9.71 -5.99
N GLY A 13 2.74 -8.60 -5.64
CA GLY A 13 3.25 -7.27 -5.91
C GLY A 13 2.96 -6.71 -7.30
N SER A 14 2.16 -7.39 -8.12
CA SER A 14 1.68 -6.85 -9.39
C SER A 14 0.64 -5.77 -9.18
N GLU A 15 -0.16 -5.83 -8.11
CA GLU A 15 -1.22 -4.86 -7.84
C GLU A 15 -0.60 -3.48 -7.57
N PHE A 16 0.43 -3.44 -6.72
CA PHE A 16 1.23 -2.23 -6.51
C PHE A 16 1.90 -1.76 -7.81
N ASN A 17 2.58 -2.65 -8.53
CA ASN A 17 3.27 -2.29 -9.77
C ASN A 17 2.29 -1.82 -10.86
N TRP A 18 1.07 -2.36 -10.88
CA TRP A 18 -0.01 -1.95 -11.77
C TRP A 18 -0.52 -0.58 -11.37
N LEU A 19 -0.79 -0.33 -10.08
CA LEU A 19 -1.23 0.97 -9.58
C LEU A 19 -0.22 2.06 -9.94
N VAL A 20 1.06 1.85 -9.65
CA VAL A 20 2.15 2.80 -9.96
C VAL A 20 2.21 3.08 -11.46
N ARG A 21 2.17 2.04 -12.30
CA ARG A 21 2.25 2.18 -13.75
C ARG A 21 1.02 2.87 -14.34
N GLU A 22 -0.16 2.49 -13.87
CA GLU A 22 -1.43 3.05 -14.33
C GLU A 22 -1.57 4.50 -13.88
N PHE A 23 -1.10 4.81 -12.67
CA PHE A 23 -1.00 6.17 -12.18
C PHE A 23 -0.09 7.02 -13.06
N ALA A 24 1.15 6.59 -13.28
CA ALA A 24 2.07 7.29 -14.16
C ALA A 24 1.50 7.50 -15.57
N ARG A 25 0.82 6.49 -16.12
CA ARG A 25 0.19 6.56 -17.44
C ARG A 25 -0.95 7.59 -17.50
N GLN A 26 -1.78 7.69 -16.47
CA GLN A 26 -2.91 8.63 -16.46
C GLN A 26 -2.51 10.06 -16.12
N THR A 27 -1.49 10.25 -15.28
CA THR A 27 -1.05 11.58 -14.83
C THR A 27 0.06 12.16 -15.70
N GLY A 28 0.80 11.32 -16.44
CA GLY A 28 2.01 11.70 -17.17
C GLY A 28 3.21 12.00 -16.27
N VAL A 29 3.11 11.69 -14.96
CA VAL A 29 4.15 11.93 -13.96
C VAL A 29 4.81 10.61 -13.60
N GLU A 30 6.13 10.54 -13.65
CA GLU A 30 6.90 9.36 -13.25
C GLU A 30 7.16 9.34 -11.72
N PRO A 31 7.31 8.16 -11.10
CA PRO A 31 7.62 8.08 -9.68
C PRO A 31 9.04 8.60 -9.41
N VAL A 32 9.19 9.31 -8.29
CA VAL A 32 10.46 9.80 -7.77
C VAL A 32 11.42 8.64 -7.53
N HIS A 33 12.65 8.80 -8.00
CA HIS A 33 13.71 7.85 -7.70
C HIS A 33 14.21 8.04 -6.26
N ILE A 34 14.06 7.01 -5.43
CA ILE A 34 14.55 6.99 -4.05
C ILE A 34 15.89 6.25 -4.01
N PRO A 35 17.03 6.95 -3.79
CA PRO A 35 18.34 6.31 -3.71
C PRO A 35 18.36 5.23 -2.62
N LEU A 36 19.05 4.12 -2.90
CA LEU A 36 19.25 3.02 -1.95
C LEU A 36 17.96 2.32 -1.46
N PHE A 37 16.79 2.57 -2.05
CA PHE A 37 15.54 1.93 -1.59
C PHE A 37 15.59 0.39 -1.67
N GLY A 38 16.31 -0.17 -2.64
CA GLY A 38 16.54 -1.63 -2.70
C GLY A 38 17.25 -2.19 -1.46
N LEU A 39 18.13 -1.42 -0.81
CA LEU A 39 18.75 -1.83 0.45
C LEU A 39 17.75 -1.83 1.60
N VAL A 40 16.84 -0.85 1.63
CA VAL A 40 15.73 -0.81 2.60
C VAL A 40 14.87 -2.06 2.46
N GLN A 41 14.48 -2.42 1.23
CA GLN A 41 13.71 -3.63 0.96
C GLN A 41 14.45 -4.90 1.41
N PHE A 42 15.76 -4.97 1.16
CA PHE A 42 16.60 -6.08 1.62
C PHE A 42 16.62 -6.20 3.16
N VAL A 43 16.87 -5.09 3.86
CA VAL A 43 16.87 -5.07 5.33
C VAL A 43 15.50 -5.47 5.88
N VAL A 44 14.41 -4.96 5.31
CA VAL A 44 13.04 -5.36 5.70
C VAL A 44 12.83 -6.86 5.53
N ALA A 45 13.24 -7.43 4.39
CA ALA A 45 13.08 -8.86 4.12
C ALA A 45 13.84 -9.76 5.12
N VAL A 46 15.03 -9.32 5.56
CA VAL A 46 15.91 -10.09 6.46
C VAL A 46 15.58 -9.84 7.93
N ALA A 47 15.59 -8.59 8.39
CA ALA A 47 15.43 -8.22 9.79
C ALA A 47 13.97 -8.29 10.27
N ARG A 48 13.01 -8.18 9.34
CA ARG A 48 11.57 -8.25 9.59
C ARG A 48 11.06 -7.35 10.72
N PRO A 49 11.30 -6.03 10.65
CA PRO A 49 10.88 -5.10 11.70
C PRO A 49 9.36 -5.13 11.89
N ALA A 50 8.90 -5.28 13.14
CA ALA A 50 7.49 -5.47 13.47
C ALA A 50 6.80 -6.57 12.62
N GLY A 51 7.54 -7.64 12.30
CA GLY A 51 7.03 -8.74 11.46
C GLY A 51 6.88 -8.41 9.98
N THR A 52 7.34 -7.23 9.53
CA THR A 52 7.23 -6.78 8.14
C THR A 52 8.18 -7.55 7.24
N SER A 53 7.64 -8.27 6.27
CA SER A 53 8.40 -9.09 5.32
C SER A 53 8.56 -8.46 3.94
N GLU A 54 7.81 -7.40 3.65
CA GLU A 54 7.86 -6.69 2.37
C GLU A 54 7.46 -5.23 2.59
N LEU A 55 8.17 -4.34 1.91
CA LEU A 55 7.87 -2.91 1.81
C LEU A 55 8.05 -2.46 0.36
N LYS A 56 7.06 -1.77 -0.19
CA LYS A 56 7.15 -1.04 -1.45
C LYS A 56 6.68 0.39 -1.23
N LEU A 57 7.34 1.32 -1.90
CA LEU A 57 7.05 2.74 -1.83
C LEU A 57 7.19 3.32 -3.25
N ALA A 58 6.22 4.14 -3.62
CA ALA A 58 6.29 5.00 -4.80
C ALA A 58 5.76 6.36 -4.40
N VAL A 59 6.52 7.39 -4.73
CA VAL A 59 6.17 8.79 -4.48
C VAL A 59 6.12 9.48 -5.83
N PHE A 60 5.11 10.30 -6.05
CA PHE A 60 4.94 11.14 -7.23
C PHE A 60 4.80 12.58 -6.75
N GLU A 61 5.48 13.49 -7.43
CA GLU A 61 5.43 14.93 -7.15
C GLU A 61 4.83 15.67 -8.34
N HIS A 62 4.26 16.85 -8.11
CA HIS A 62 3.64 17.69 -9.14
C HIS A 62 2.44 17.04 -9.86
N VAL A 63 1.73 16.15 -9.17
CA VAL A 63 0.52 15.49 -9.64
C VAL A 63 -0.67 16.45 -9.57
N HIS A 64 -1.44 16.52 -10.65
CA HIS A 64 -2.75 17.17 -10.65
C HIS A 64 -3.81 16.12 -10.98
N LEU A 65 -4.54 15.66 -9.97
CA LEU A 65 -5.57 14.63 -10.12
C LEU A 65 -6.74 14.90 -9.19
N GLU A 66 -7.96 14.73 -9.68
CA GLU A 66 -9.15 14.86 -8.84
C GLU A 66 -9.24 13.71 -7.80
N PRO A 67 -9.59 14.00 -6.53
CA PRO A 67 -9.70 12.99 -5.47
C PRO A 67 -10.62 11.82 -5.82
N ALA A 68 -11.71 12.09 -6.56
CA ALA A 68 -12.64 11.05 -7.02
C ALA A 68 -11.98 10.09 -8.02
N ARG A 69 -11.19 10.63 -8.96
CA ARG A 69 -10.44 9.83 -9.92
C ARG A 69 -9.34 9.03 -9.24
N PHE A 70 -8.66 9.62 -8.26
CA PHE A 70 -7.67 8.92 -7.45
C PHE A 70 -8.26 7.73 -6.67
N THR A 71 -9.42 7.93 -6.05
CA THR A 71 -10.18 6.86 -5.38
C THR A 71 -10.53 5.74 -6.36
N GLU A 72 -11.04 6.08 -7.55
CA GLU A 72 -11.40 5.10 -8.59
C GLU A 72 -10.18 4.28 -9.05
N MET A 73 -9.05 4.93 -9.29
CA MET A 73 -7.80 4.25 -9.69
C MET A 73 -7.29 3.32 -8.60
N SER A 74 -7.34 3.78 -7.35
CA SER A 74 -6.97 2.97 -6.18
C SER A 74 -7.87 1.74 -6.03
N ASP A 75 -9.17 1.90 -6.30
CA ASP A 75 -10.15 0.80 -6.27
C ASP A 75 -9.92 -0.22 -7.36
N ASN A 76 -9.62 0.25 -8.57
CA ASN A 76 -9.30 -0.63 -9.70
C ASN A 76 -8.02 -1.43 -9.44
N ALA A 77 -7.01 -0.85 -8.78
CA ALA A 77 -5.79 -1.54 -8.40
C ALA A 77 -6.03 -2.61 -7.32
N ALA A 78 -6.82 -2.26 -6.31
CA ALA A 78 -7.19 -3.15 -5.24
C ALA A 78 -8.03 -4.33 -5.77
N GLY A 79 -8.92 -4.09 -6.73
CA GLY A 79 -9.82 -5.10 -7.26
C GLY A 79 -10.68 -5.75 -6.17
N ASN A 80 -11.17 -6.96 -6.43
CA ASN A 80 -12.14 -7.62 -5.55
C ASN A 80 -11.52 -8.37 -4.35
N LEU A 81 -10.20 -8.57 -4.34
CA LEU A 81 -9.53 -9.37 -3.31
C LEU A 81 -9.10 -8.56 -2.09
N TRP A 82 -9.01 -7.24 -2.24
CA TRP A 82 -8.63 -6.33 -1.19
C TRP A 82 -9.87 -5.65 -0.60
N LYS A 83 -9.94 -5.56 0.72
CA LYS A 83 -11.05 -4.91 1.42
C LYS A 83 -10.68 -3.46 1.76
N PRO A 84 -11.49 -2.46 1.40
CA PRO A 84 -11.26 -1.08 1.82
C PRO A 84 -11.49 -0.96 3.34
N MET A 85 -10.50 -0.44 4.06
CA MET A 85 -10.53 -0.26 5.52
C MET A 85 -10.73 1.21 5.90
N ILE A 86 -9.98 2.12 5.27
CA ILE A 86 -10.02 3.55 5.56
C ILE A 86 -10.21 4.32 4.26
N ARG A 87 -11.13 5.28 4.30
CA ARG A 87 -11.41 6.24 3.24
C ARG A 87 -11.52 7.62 3.87
N VAL A 88 -10.59 8.50 3.54
CA VAL A 88 -10.63 9.89 3.95
C VAL A 88 -10.60 10.76 2.71
N LYS A 89 -11.48 11.75 2.67
CA LYS A 89 -11.49 12.80 1.65
C LYS A 89 -11.55 14.14 2.36
N SER A 90 -10.70 15.07 1.91
CA SER A 90 -10.61 16.44 2.42
C SER A 90 -11.26 17.41 1.45
N SER A 91 -11.72 18.56 1.95
CA SER A 91 -12.14 19.69 1.10
C SER A 91 -10.97 20.30 0.32
N HIS A 92 -9.72 20.04 0.73
CA HIS A 92 -8.50 20.57 0.10
C HIS A 92 -7.91 19.62 -0.95
N HIS A 93 -8.75 18.81 -1.61
CA HIS A 93 -8.34 17.85 -2.62
C HIS A 93 -7.39 16.73 -2.13
N GLU A 94 -7.37 16.44 -0.83
CA GLU A 94 -6.63 15.29 -0.29
C GLU A 94 -7.52 14.03 -0.26
N SER A 95 -6.91 12.87 -0.50
CA SER A 95 -7.59 11.57 -0.48
C SER A 95 -6.68 10.49 0.09
N THR A 96 -7.14 9.76 1.10
CA THR A 96 -6.44 8.59 1.64
C THR A 96 -7.32 7.36 1.51
N ASN A 97 -6.79 6.32 0.87
CA ASN A 97 -7.45 5.05 0.66
C ASN A 97 -6.53 3.94 1.20
N ILE A 98 -6.98 3.19 2.20
CA ILE A 98 -6.25 2.08 2.78
C ILE A 98 -7.05 0.80 2.56
N TYR A 99 -6.39 -0.21 2.02
CA TYR A 99 -6.95 -1.51 1.75
C TYR A 99 -6.17 -2.58 2.50
N ALA A 100 -6.87 -3.63 2.89
CA ALA A 100 -6.30 -4.80 3.56
C ALA A 100 -6.67 -6.08 2.82
N GLN A 101 -5.72 -7.00 2.75
CA GLN A 101 -5.95 -8.35 2.26
C GLN A 101 -5.27 -9.35 3.19
N THR A 102 -6.02 -10.35 3.64
CA THR A 102 -5.47 -11.49 4.38
C THR A 102 -4.84 -12.48 3.41
N GLU A 103 -3.64 -12.95 3.75
CA GLU A 103 -2.86 -13.92 2.98
C GLU A 103 -2.28 -14.97 3.93
N GLY A 104 -3.05 -16.03 4.19
CA GLY A 104 -2.70 -17.00 5.24
C GLY A 104 -2.55 -16.31 6.59
N GLU A 105 -1.38 -16.47 7.22
CA GLU A 105 -1.01 -15.81 8.50
C GLU A 105 -0.47 -14.38 8.32
N ARG A 106 -0.55 -13.80 7.11
CA ARG A 106 -0.04 -12.46 6.84
C ARG A 106 -1.17 -11.49 6.51
N LEU A 107 -0.92 -10.23 6.83
CA LEU A 107 -1.72 -9.10 6.38
C LEU A 107 -0.94 -8.34 5.33
N ARG A 108 -1.58 -8.09 4.19
CA ARG A 108 -1.13 -7.12 3.20
C ARG A 108 -1.93 -5.83 3.37
N LEU A 109 -1.23 -4.71 3.37
CA LEU A 109 -1.81 -3.37 3.38
C LEU A 109 -1.37 -2.64 2.12
N LEU A 110 -2.32 -2.01 1.45
CA LEU A 110 -2.09 -1.08 0.34
C LEU A 110 -2.61 0.28 0.79
N ILE A 111 -1.74 1.27 0.81
CA ILE A 111 -2.03 2.64 1.24
C ILE A 111 -1.80 3.53 0.03
N ALA A 112 -2.83 4.29 -0.33
CA ALA A 112 -2.79 5.26 -1.41
C ALA A 112 -3.23 6.61 -0.89
N THR A 113 -2.32 7.58 -0.91
CA THR A 113 -2.58 8.96 -0.46
C THR A 113 -2.35 9.92 -1.61
N LEU A 114 -3.24 10.89 -1.74
CA LEU A 114 -3.13 12.05 -2.60
C LEU A 114 -3.23 13.29 -1.71
N ASP A 115 -2.26 14.18 -1.83
CA ASP A 115 -2.27 15.55 -1.33
C ASP A 115 -2.37 16.52 -2.53
N GLN A 116 -2.34 17.83 -2.30
CA GLN A 116 -2.53 18.87 -3.32
C GLN A 116 -1.64 18.70 -4.55
N GLN A 117 -0.41 18.24 -4.36
CA GLN A 117 0.56 18.07 -5.46
C GLN A 117 1.28 16.72 -5.46
N ASP A 118 1.05 15.88 -4.45
CA ASP A 118 1.84 14.66 -4.25
C ASP A 118 0.92 13.44 -4.15
N ALA A 119 1.39 12.33 -4.71
CA ALA A 119 0.75 11.04 -4.49
C ALA A 119 1.77 10.04 -3.95
N THR A 120 1.37 9.30 -2.91
CA THR A 120 2.20 8.26 -2.30
C THR A 120 1.44 6.94 -2.29
N PHE A 121 2.11 5.89 -2.74
CA PHE A 121 1.65 4.52 -2.65
C PHE A 121 2.60 3.71 -1.79
N VAL A 122 2.04 2.98 -0.82
CA VAL A 122 2.79 2.06 0.03
C VAL A 122 2.12 0.70 -0.01
N GLN A 123 2.92 -0.35 -0.21
CA GLN A 123 2.49 -1.72 0.05
C GLN A 123 3.36 -2.32 1.16
N VAL A 124 2.70 -2.92 2.15
CA VAL A 124 3.37 -3.58 3.27
C VAL A 124 2.79 -4.98 3.45
N ARG A 125 3.66 -5.97 3.70
CA ARG A 125 3.24 -7.31 4.09
C ARG A 125 3.83 -7.67 5.44
N LEU A 126 2.98 -7.88 6.44
CA LEU A 126 3.39 -8.06 7.83
C LEU A 126 2.61 -9.20 8.52
N LYS A 127 3.05 -9.56 9.74
CA LYS A 127 2.30 -10.46 10.62
C LYS A 127 1.34 -9.65 11.48
N PRO A 128 0.02 -9.93 11.47
CA PRO A 128 -0.96 -9.19 12.28
C PRO A 128 -0.60 -9.12 13.76
N GLU A 129 -0.10 -10.22 14.33
CA GLU A 129 0.21 -10.35 15.76
C GLU A 129 1.38 -9.43 16.15
N GLU A 130 2.36 -9.29 15.27
CA GLU A 130 3.51 -8.41 15.44
C GLU A 130 3.12 -6.94 15.35
N LEU A 131 2.19 -6.60 14.45
CA LEU A 131 1.62 -5.27 14.38
C LEU A 131 0.83 -4.93 15.64
N MET A 132 -0.01 -5.84 16.13
CA MET A 132 -0.78 -5.62 17.37
C MET A 132 0.16 -5.43 18.56
N ARG A 133 1.18 -6.27 18.72
CA ARG A 133 2.19 -6.09 19.77
C ARG A 133 2.89 -4.74 19.66
N PHE A 134 3.30 -4.34 18.46
CA PHE A 134 3.91 -3.03 18.23
C PHE A 134 2.98 -1.88 18.65
N LEU A 135 1.69 -1.97 18.28
CA LEU A 135 0.67 -1.01 18.68
C LEU A 135 0.38 -1.03 20.18
N ASP A 136 0.45 -2.16 20.86
CA ASP A 136 0.26 -2.21 22.32
C ASP A 136 1.45 -1.58 23.06
N GLU A 137 2.67 -1.79 22.57
CA GLU A 137 3.89 -1.24 23.15
C GLU A 137 4.04 0.27 22.92
N HIS A 138 3.57 0.77 21.78
CA HIS A 138 3.79 2.15 21.33
C HIS A 138 2.50 2.97 21.16
N GLY A 139 1.33 2.34 21.31
CA GLY A 139 0.03 2.94 21.12
C GLY A 139 -0.38 3.82 22.29
N VAL A 140 -0.92 4.98 21.94
CA VAL A 140 -1.33 6.07 22.83
C VAL A 140 -2.47 5.62 23.77
N THR A 141 -2.12 5.05 24.92
CA THR A 141 -2.94 5.13 26.14
C THR A 141 -2.06 5.40 27.37
N LYS A 142 -1.24 6.47 27.33
CA LYS A 142 -1.01 7.22 28.57
C LYS A 142 -2.24 8.09 28.80
N LYS A 143 -3.26 7.56 29.48
CA LYS A 143 -4.18 8.44 30.20
C LYS A 143 -3.33 9.22 31.19
N GLN A 144 -3.05 10.48 30.88
CA GLN A 144 -2.75 11.43 31.93
C GLN A 144 -4.07 11.68 32.68
N LYS A 145 -4.21 11.01 33.83
CA LYS A 145 -4.79 11.58 35.04
C LYS A 145 -4.38 10.73 36.23
#